data_AF-A0A1S7LH49-F1
#
_entry.id   AF-A0A1S7LH49-F1
#
_cell.length_a   1.000
_cell.length_b   1.000
_cell.length_c   1.000
_cell.angle_alpha   90.00
_cell.angle_beta   90.00
_cell.angle_gamma   90.00
#
_symmetry.space_group_name_H-M   'P 1'
#
loop_
_entity.id
_entity.type
_entity.pdbx_description
1 polymer ?
#
loop_
_entity_poly.entity_id
_entity_poly.type
_entity_poly.pdbx_seq_one_letter_code
_entity_poly.pdbx_strand_id
1 'polypeptide(L)'
;MFSHLFRRLFHTLHPSRAQLFGVMSVLGGVTLAVMLISAPLMLHFESLHPEANVKNLGDALWLTFMIVTTVGFGDFYPVSLGGRLMAVPLAACGIGLFGTLAGYLGSMILDRVVRAATTDMLHEQNSRIETLVSQNRQMAVAIKQISEENSELNRAIVALAKQNSALNQKIDADTNEILELLQQQHKL
;
A
#
# COMPACT_ATOMS: atom_id res chain seq x y z
N MET A 1 -20.62 21.97 -19.82
CA MET A 1 -19.50 20.99 -19.89
C MET A 1 -18.44 21.23 -18.80
N PHE A 2 -18.02 22.48 -18.54
CA PHE A 2 -17.06 22.84 -17.49
C PHE A 2 -17.55 22.53 -16.04
N SER A 3 -18.86 22.61 -15.79
CA SER A 3 -19.49 22.34 -14.49
C SER A 3 -19.46 20.86 -14.06
N HIS A 4 -19.41 19.92 -15.02
CA HIS A 4 -19.36 18.49 -14.72
C HIS A 4 -17.94 18.00 -14.44
N LEU A 5 -16.92 18.64 -15.04
CA LEU A 5 -15.51 18.41 -14.73
C LEU A 5 -15.18 18.90 -13.31
N PHE A 6 -15.71 20.06 -12.93
CA PHE A 6 -15.55 20.62 -11.57
C PHE A 6 -16.20 19.73 -10.50
N ARG A 7 -17.39 19.16 -10.76
CA ARG A 7 -18.05 18.21 -9.85
C ARG A 7 -17.32 16.87 -9.73
N ARG A 8 -16.72 16.35 -10.80
CA ARG A 8 -15.95 15.09 -10.76
C ARG A 8 -14.58 15.26 -10.09
N LEU A 9 -13.97 16.42 -10.20
CA LEU A 9 -12.74 16.77 -9.48
C LEU A 9 -12.98 16.83 -7.96
N PHE A 10 -14.17 17.22 -7.52
CA PHE A 10 -14.52 17.33 -6.11
C PHE A 10 -14.91 15.99 -5.46
N HIS A 11 -15.36 15.01 -6.25
CA HIS A 11 -15.91 13.75 -5.70
C HIS A 11 -14.84 12.67 -5.41
N THR A 12 -13.61 12.83 -5.90
CA THR A 12 -12.45 11.99 -5.54
C THR A 12 -11.55 12.65 -4.48
N LEU A 13 -12.01 13.77 -3.90
CA LEU A 13 -11.42 14.31 -2.68
C LEU A 13 -11.91 13.45 -1.50
N HIS A 14 -11.09 12.46 -1.15
CA HIS A 14 -11.20 11.63 0.05
C HIS A 14 -11.69 12.45 1.26
N PRO A 15 -12.60 11.94 2.12
CA PRO A 15 -13.13 12.66 3.29
C PRO A 15 -12.05 13.20 4.26
N SER A 16 -10.82 12.70 4.17
CA SER A 16 -9.63 13.22 4.87
C SER A 16 -9.23 14.63 4.45
N ARG A 17 -9.52 15.06 3.20
CA ARG A 17 -9.14 16.40 2.70
C ARG A 17 -9.96 17.51 3.34
N ALA A 18 -11.26 17.30 3.58
CA ALA A 18 -12.12 18.27 4.27
C ALA A 18 -11.68 18.51 5.73
N GLN A 19 -11.21 17.46 6.41
CA GLN A 19 -10.66 17.56 7.76
C GLN A 19 -9.35 18.37 7.78
N LEU A 20 -8.46 18.16 6.79
CA LEU A 20 -7.21 18.93 6.66
C LEU A 20 -7.46 20.41 6.39
N PHE A 21 -8.39 20.75 5.49
CA PHE A 21 -8.80 22.14 5.27
C PHE A 21 -9.41 22.76 6.54
N GLY A 22 -10.18 21.98 7.32
CA GLY A 22 -10.71 22.41 8.62
C GLY A 22 -9.61 22.65 9.68
N VAL A 23 -8.61 21.77 9.76
CA VAL A 23 -7.48 21.95 10.69
C VAL A 23 -6.65 23.17 10.31
N MET A 24 -6.40 23.41 9.02
CA MET A 24 -5.66 24.60 8.56
C MET A 24 -6.43 25.89 8.85
N SER A 25 -7.75 25.90 8.63
CA SER A 25 -8.57 27.09 8.89
C SER A 25 -8.67 27.40 10.38
N VAL A 26 -8.83 26.37 11.23
CA VAL A 26 -8.83 26.52 12.69
C VAL A 26 -7.45 26.98 13.18
N LEU A 27 -6.37 26.35 12.74
CA LEU A 27 -5.00 26.69 13.16
C LEU A 27 -4.62 28.10 12.70
N GLY A 28 -4.97 28.49 11.47
CA GLY A 28 -4.78 29.84 10.96
C GLY A 28 -5.61 30.88 11.73
N GLY A 29 -6.86 30.56 12.05
CA GLY A 29 -7.73 31.41 12.87
C GLY A 29 -7.21 31.59 14.30
N VAL A 30 -6.74 30.52 14.94
CA VAL A 30 -6.11 30.57 16.26
C VAL A 30 -4.83 31.39 16.22
N THR A 31 -3.98 31.18 15.21
CA THR A 31 -2.73 31.95 15.05
C THR A 31 -3.02 33.45 14.87
N LEU A 32 -4.01 33.80 14.05
CA LEU A 32 -4.45 35.18 13.87
C LEU A 32 -5.00 35.79 15.16
N ALA A 33 -5.83 35.06 15.90
CA ALA A 33 -6.36 35.51 17.18
C ALA A 33 -5.24 35.74 18.20
N VAL A 34 -4.31 34.79 18.33
CA VAL A 34 -3.14 34.90 19.21
C VAL A 34 -2.27 36.09 18.81
N MET A 35 -2.02 36.32 17.52
CA MET A 35 -1.27 37.49 17.02
C MET A 35 -1.95 38.81 17.41
N LEU A 36 -3.26 38.93 17.18
CA LEU A 36 -4.02 40.15 17.50
C LEU A 36 -4.11 40.43 19.00
N ILE A 37 -4.14 39.39 19.83
CA ILE A 37 -4.11 39.52 21.30
C ILE A 37 -2.70 39.84 21.79
N SER A 38 -1.67 39.25 21.17
CA SER A 38 -0.28 39.40 21.59
C SER A 38 0.25 40.80 21.30
N ALA A 39 -0.15 41.44 20.20
CA ALA A 39 0.33 42.78 19.83
C ALA A 39 0.09 43.86 20.91
N PRO A 40 -1.13 44.08 21.44
CA PRO A 40 -1.35 45.06 22.51
C PRO A 40 -0.68 44.65 23.84
N LEU A 41 -0.60 43.35 24.15
CA LEU A 41 0.11 42.86 25.34
C LEU A 41 1.62 43.15 25.24
N MET A 42 2.21 42.90 24.07
CA MET A 42 3.60 43.17 23.80
C MET A 42 3.89 44.67 23.91
N LEU A 43 3.03 45.52 23.33
CA LEU A 43 3.15 46.96 23.48
C LEU A 43 3.06 47.39 24.95
N HIS A 44 2.17 46.78 25.75
CA HIS A 44 2.04 47.08 27.17
C HIS A 44 3.33 46.77 27.95
N PHE A 45 3.93 45.60 27.73
CA PHE A 45 5.18 45.22 28.39
C PHE A 45 6.39 46.02 27.93
N GLU A 46 6.45 46.34 26.63
CA GLU A 46 7.56 47.11 26.06
C GLU A 46 7.47 48.60 26.40
N SER A 47 6.27 49.16 26.59
CA SER A 47 6.08 50.56 27.02
C SER A 47 6.68 50.86 28.40
N LEU A 48 6.93 49.83 29.21
CA LEU A 48 7.56 49.93 30.53
C LEU A 48 9.09 50.03 30.45
N HIS A 49 9.70 49.74 29.29
CA HIS A 49 11.15 49.73 29.11
C HIS A 49 11.64 50.94 28.30
N PRO A 50 12.62 51.72 28.82
CA PRO A 50 13.14 52.91 28.12
C PRO A 50 13.83 52.62 26.78
N GLU A 51 14.39 51.42 26.62
CA GLU A 51 15.12 50.99 25.41
C GLU A 51 14.22 50.30 24.38
N ALA A 52 12.90 50.25 24.61
CA ALA A 52 11.99 49.59 23.69
C ALA A 52 11.89 50.33 22.34
N ASN A 53 12.02 49.57 21.25
CA ASN A 53 11.83 50.07 19.89
C ASN A 53 10.39 49.96 19.40
N VAL A 54 9.55 49.16 20.07
CA VAL A 54 8.11 49.02 19.79
C VAL A 54 7.35 50.17 20.47
N LYS A 55 6.89 51.16 19.71
CA LYS A 55 6.30 52.39 20.28
C LYS A 55 4.81 52.55 20.04
N ASN A 56 4.27 51.86 19.04
CA ASN A 56 2.85 51.92 18.70
C ASN A 56 2.29 50.53 18.40
N LEU A 57 0.95 50.44 18.26
CA LEU A 57 0.28 49.17 17.98
C LEU A 57 0.65 48.58 16.61
N GLY A 58 0.94 49.43 15.62
CA GLY A 58 1.40 49.01 14.30
C GLY A 58 2.74 48.30 14.35
N ASP A 59 3.71 48.85 15.10
CA ASP A 59 5.02 48.24 15.34
C ASP A 59 4.88 46.88 16.02
N ALA A 60 3.97 46.77 17.00
CA ALA A 60 3.70 45.51 17.70
C ALA A 60 3.02 44.47 16.81
N LEU A 61 2.06 44.88 15.96
CA LEU A 61 1.43 44.01 14.98
C LEU A 61 2.44 43.52 13.93
N TRP A 62 3.31 44.41 13.46
CA TRP A 62 4.40 44.06 12.57
C TRP A 62 5.36 43.06 13.21
N LEU A 63 5.80 43.32 14.44
CA LEU A 63 6.66 42.40 15.18
C LEU A 63 6.02 41.02 15.40
N THR A 64 4.76 40.98 15.81
CA THR A 64 4.05 39.70 16.00
C THR A 64 3.87 38.93 14.69
N PHE A 65 3.60 39.63 13.57
CA PHE A 65 3.59 39.03 12.23
C PHE A 65 4.96 38.41 11.87
N MET A 66 6.04 39.14 12.12
CA MET A 66 7.40 38.70 11.83
C MET A 66 7.84 37.48 12.67
N ILE A 67 7.38 37.39 13.92
CA ILE A 67 7.61 36.22 14.79
C ILE A 67 6.85 35.00 14.26
N VAL A 68 5.56 35.15 13.94
CA VAL A 68 4.71 34.04 13.43
C VAL A 68 5.23 33.53 12.09
N THR A 69 5.63 34.44 11.20
CA THR A 69 6.15 34.10 9.86
C THR A 69 7.61 33.65 9.88
N THR A 70 8.30 33.73 11.01
CA THR A 70 9.71 33.39 11.18
C THR A 70 10.68 34.20 10.31
N VAL A 71 10.25 35.34 9.75
CA VAL A 71 11.10 36.18 8.88
C VAL A 71 12.14 36.96 9.70
N GLY A 72 11.72 37.57 10.82
CA GLY A 72 12.57 38.28 11.77
C GLY A 72 13.60 39.28 11.21
N PHE A 73 13.17 40.38 10.57
CA PHE A 73 14.10 41.42 10.05
C PHE A 73 14.93 42.10 11.13
N GLY A 74 14.48 42.07 12.39
CA GLY A 74 15.22 42.63 13.53
C GLY A 74 15.08 44.15 13.71
N ASP A 75 14.20 44.78 12.95
CA ASP A 75 13.81 46.19 13.08
C ASP A 75 13.06 46.46 14.40
N PHE A 76 12.22 45.52 14.83
CA PHE A 76 11.55 45.51 16.13
C PHE A 76 11.88 44.24 16.90
N TYR A 77 12.02 44.32 18.22
CA TYR A 77 12.27 43.15 19.07
C TYR A 77 11.92 43.42 20.54
N PRO A 78 11.45 42.41 21.29
CA PRO A 78 11.12 42.59 22.69
C PRO A 78 12.38 42.70 23.56
N VAL A 79 12.54 43.82 24.26
CA VAL A 79 13.61 44.00 25.24
C VAL A 79 13.18 43.62 26.65
N SER A 80 11.87 43.72 26.93
CA SER A 80 11.31 43.40 28.23
C SER A 80 11.23 41.88 28.47
N LEU A 81 11.30 41.47 29.75
CA LEU A 81 11.09 40.07 30.12
C LEU A 81 9.69 39.59 29.72
N GLY A 82 8.67 40.43 29.93
CA GLY A 82 7.28 40.14 29.56
C GLY A 82 7.09 39.93 28.06
N GLY A 83 7.67 40.82 27.24
CA GLY A 83 7.64 40.70 25.77
C GLY A 83 8.33 39.44 25.27
N ARG A 84 9.47 39.05 25.86
CA ARG A 84 10.16 37.80 25.52
C ARG A 84 9.34 36.57 25.88
N LEU A 85 8.68 36.56 27.03
CA LEU A 85 7.79 35.47 27.44
C LEU A 85 6.56 35.35 26.52
N MET A 86 6.08 36.46 25.94
CA MET A 86 5.00 36.44 24.94
C MET A 86 5.48 35.99 23.55
N ALA A 87 6.73 36.28 23.18
CA ALA A 87 7.30 35.89 21.90
C ALA A 87 7.45 34.38 21.74
N VAL A 88 7.75 33.64 22.81
CA VAL A 88 7.95 32.18 22.79
C VAL A 88 6.71 31.41 22.28
N PRO A 89 5.52 31.53 22.91
CA PRO A 89 4.32 30.82 22.43
C PRO A 89 3.90 31.29 21.04
N LEU A 90 4.11 32.57 20.71
CA LEU A 90 3.80 33.12 19.40
C LEU A 90 4.66 32.48 18.29
N ALA A 91 5.96 32.30 18.55
CA ALA A 91 6.86 31.58 17.64
C ALA A 91 6.44 30.11 17.47
N ALA A 92 6.03 29.45 18.55
CA ALA A 92 5.53 28.08 18.50
C ALA A 92 4.26 27.94 17.64
N CYS A 93 3.34 28.90 17.69
CA CYS A 93 2.17 28.94 16.80
C CYS A 93 2.58 29.03 15.33
N GLY A 94 3.55 29.89 15.00
CA GLY A 94 4.09 30.01 13.65
C GLY A 94 4.66 28.69 13.12
N ILE A 95 5.54 28.05 13.91
CA ILE A 95 6.12 26.75 13.56
C ILE A 95 5.04 25.68 13.37
N GLY A 96 4.03 25.64 14.25
CA GLY A 96 2.90 24.73 14.11
C GLY A 96 2.11 24.94 12.83
N LEU A 97 1.83 26.19 12.46
CA LEU A 97 1.10 26.55 11.25
C LEU A 97 1.84 26.09 9.98
N PHE A 98 3.10 26.49 9.82
CA PHE A 98 3.90 26.12 8.65
C PHE A 98 4.27 24.63 8.64
N GLY A 99 4.52 24.03 9.81
CA GLY A 99 4.80 22.61 9.94
C GLY A 99 3.62 21.75 9.48
N THR A 100 2.40 22.14 9.85
CA THR A 100 1.21 21.39 9.41
C THR A 100 0.94 21.59 7.92
N LEU A 101 1.18 22.79 7.38
CA LEU A 101 1.11 23.06 5.95
C LEU A 101 2.11 22.21 5.16
N ALA A 102 3.36 22.13 5.62
CA ALA A 102 4.39 21.28 5.02
C ALA A 102 4.01 19.79 5.10
N GLY A 103 3.50 19.34 6.24
CA GLY A 103 3.01 17.98 6.43
C GLY A 103 1.87 17.62 5.45
N TYR A 104 0.96 18.55 5.19
CA TYR A 104 -0.10 18.38 4.21
C TYR A 104 0.44 18.22 2.77
N LEU A 105 1.39 19.06 2.37
CA LEU A 105 2.03 18.92 1.06
C LEU A 105 2.79 17.59 0.95
N GLY A 106 3.48 17.19 2.01
CA GLY A 106 4.16 15.90 2.10
C GLY A 106 3.20 14.72 1.96
N SER A 107 2.03 14.76 2.60
CA SER A 107 1.04 13.69 2.51
C SER A 107 0.48 13.53 1.10
N MET A 108 0.32 14.64 0.35
CA MET A 108 -0.12 14.58 -1.04
C MET A 108 0.87 13.87 -1.96
N ILE A 109 2.18 14.05 -1.72
CA ILE A 109 3.22 13.37 -2.47
C ILE A 109 3.27 11.90 -2.07
N LEU A 110 3.26 11.63 -0.77
CA LEU A 110 3.31 10.28 -0.23
C LEU A 110 2.12 9.42 -0.71
N ASP A 111 0.90 9.98 -0.69
CA ASP A 111 -0.30 9.31 -1.18
C ASP A 111 -0.16 8.85 -2.64
N ARG A 112 0.50 9.65 -3.49
CA ARG A 112 0.72 9.30 -4.90
C ARG A 112 1.72 8.16 -5.03
N VAL A 113 2.81 8.21 -4.28
CA VAL A 113 3.84 7.16 -4.27
C VAL A 113 3.26 5.83 -3.77
N VAL A 114 2.52 5.86 -2.66
CA VAL A 114 1.89 4.67 -2.08
C VAL A 114 0.86 4.08 -3.03
N ARG A 115 0.03 4.91 -3.69
CA ARG A 115 -0.96 4.43 -4.66
C ARG A 115 -0.31 3.79 -5.90
N ALA A 116 0.77 4.38 -6.41
CA ALA A 116 1.52 3.80 -7.52
C ALA A 116 2.09 2.43 -7.14
N ALA A 117 2.81 2.35 -6.01
CA ALA A 117 3.36 1.10 -5.51
C ALA A 117 2.30 0.03 -5.25
N THR A 118 1.16 0.40 -4.66
CA THR A 118 0.04 -0.54 -4.42
C THR A 118 -0.52 -1.09 -5.73
N THR A 119 -0.64 -0.24 -6.76
CA THR A 119 -1.17 -0.66 -8.07
C THR A 119 -0.23 -1.64 -8.76
N ASP A 120 1.09 -1.39 -8.71
CA ASP A 120 2.10 -2.27 -9.27
C ASP A 120 2.10 -3.64 -8.56
N MET A 121 2.01 -3.65 -7.22
CA MET A 121 1.93 -4.87 -6.43
C MET A 121 0.66 -5.69 -6.75
N LEU A 122 -0.47 -5.03 -6.96
CA LEU A 122 -1.72 -5.71 -7.36
C LEU A 122 -1.61 -6.34 -8.75
N HIS A 123 -0.98 -5.66 -9.71
CA HIS A 123 -0.72 -6.23 -11.03
C HIS A 123 0.21 -7.43 -10.98
N GLU A 124 1.26 -7.37 -10.15
CA GLU A 124 2.17 -8.50 -9.95
C GLU A 124 1.47 -9.68 -9.27
N GLN A 125 0.60 -9.45 -8.28
CA GLN A 125 -0.17 -10.52 -7.66
C GLN A 125 -1.15 -11.18 -8.64
N ASN A 126 -1.84 -10.39 -9.46
CA ASN A 126 -2.75 -10.93 -10.47
C ASN A 126 -2.02 -11.78 -11.52
N SER A 127 -0.84 -11.35 -12.00
CA SER A 127 -0.06 -12.15 -12.96
C SER A 127 0.48 -13.45 -12.34
N ARG A 128 0.86 -13.43 -11.05
CA ARG A 128 1.22 -14.63 -10.30
C ARG A 128 0.03 -15.58 -10.17
N ILE A 129 -1.17 -15.08 -9.88
CA ILE A 129 -2.39 -15.89 -9.83
C ILE A 129 -2.69 -16.53 -11.18
N GLU A 130 -2.61 -15.77 -12.28
CA GLU A 130 -2.82 -16.30 -13.64
C GLU A 130 -1.82 -17.42 -13.96
N THR A 131 -0.56 -17.24 -13.57
CA THR A 131 0.48 -18.27 -13.74
C THR A 131 0.13 -19.52 -12.94
N LEU A 132 -0.24 -19.40 -11.67
CA LEU A 132 -0.65 -20.53 -10.83
C LEU A 132 -1.88 -21.26 -11.38
N VAL A 133 -2.87 -20.52 -11.89
CA VAL A 133 -4.06 -21.11 -12.53
C VAL A 133 -3.67 -21.90 -13.78
N SER A 134 -2.76 -21.37 -14.60
CA SER A 134 -2.27 -22.08 -15.79
C SER A 134 -1.50 -23.34 -15.43
N GLN A 135 -0.66 -23.31 -14.39
CA GLN A 135 0.07 -24.48 -13.87
C GLN A 135 -0.91 -25.54 -13.36
N ASN A 136 -1.91 -25.14 -12.57
CA ASN A 136 -2.95 -26.06 -12.09
C ASN A 136 -3.71 -26.74 -13.23
N ARG A 137 -4.05 -25.98 -14.28
CA ARG A 137 -4.73 -26.54 -15.47
C ARG A 137 -3.85 -27.54 -16.22
N GLN A 138 -2.56 -27.22 -16.41
CA GLN A 138 -1.61 -28.14 -17.04
C GLN A 138 -1.44 -29.43 -16.23
N MET A 139 -1.34 -29.31 -14.91
CA MET A 139 -1.25 -30.46 -14.02
C MET A 139 -2.49 -31.36 -14.11
N ALA A 140 -3.69 -30.77 -14.18
CA ALA A 140 -4.93 -31.53 -14.36
C ALA A 140 -4.95 -32.32 -15.69
N VAL A 141 -4.43 -31.74 -16.77
CA VAL A 141 -4.30 -32.42 -18.06
C VAL A 141 -3.27 -33.55 -17.98
N ALA A 142 -2.10 -33.32 -17.37
CA ALA A 142 -1.08 -34.34 -17.19
C ALA A 142 -1.57 -35.53 -16.36
N ILE A 143 -2.31 -35.26 -15.26
CA ILE A 143 -2.94 -36.31 -14.44
C ILE A 143 -3.90 -37.16 -15.28
N LYS A 144 -4.72 -36.52 -16.13
CA LYS A 144 -5.65 -37.24 -17.00
C LYS A 144 -4.90 -38.15 -17.98
N GLN A 145 -3.84 -37.65 -18.61
CA GLN A 145 -3.04 -38.42 -19.56
C GLN A 145 -2.35 -39.63 -18.89
N ILE A 146 -1.76 -39.43 -17.71
CA ILE A 146 -1.18 -40.53 -16.92
C ILE A 146 -2.25 -41.56 -16.53
N SER A 147 -3.45 -41.10 -16.17
CA SER A 147 -4.56 -42.01 -15.86
C SER A 147 -5.02 -42.83 -17.06
N GLU A 148 -5.03 -42.24 -18.26
CA GLU A 148 -5.35 -42.93 -19.51
C GLU A 148 -4.27 -43.97 -19.84
N GLU A 149 -3.00 -43.60 -19.77
CA GLU A 149 -1.84 -44.48 -20.00
C GLU A 149 -1.83 -45.66 -19.02
N ASN A 150 -2.09 -45.42 -17.73
CA ASN A 150 -2.20 -46.49 -16.73
C ASN A 150 -3.37 -47.45 -17.04
N SER A 151 -4.51 -46.94 -17.52
CA SER A 151 -5.63 -47.78 -17.93
C SER A 151 -5.28 -48.65 -19.14
N GLU A 152 -4.59 -48.10 -20.13
CA GLU A 152 -4.14 -48.85 -21.31
C GLU A 152 -3.12 -49.93 -20.94
N LEU A 153 -2.13 -49.57 -20.12
CA LEU A 153 -1.13 -50.51 -19.63
C LEU A 153 -1.78 -51.67 -18.87
N ASN A 154 -2.76 -51.36 -18.00
CA ASN A 154 -3.49 -52.39 -17.27
C ASN A 154 -4.27 -53.33 -18.20
N ARG A 155 -4.88 -52.82 -19.27
CA ARG A 155 -5.53 -53.66 -20.29
C ARG A 155 -4.52 -54.56 -21.02
N ALA A 156 -3.35 -54.02 -21.37
CA ALA A 156 -2.29 -54.77 -22.03
C ALA A 156 -1.76 -55.91 -21.15
N ILE A 157 -1.55 -55.64 -19.85
CA ILE A 157 -1.15 -56.65 -18.86
C ILE A 157 -2.17 -57.79 -18.79
N VAL A 158 -3.47 -57.46 -18.71
CA VAL A 158 -4.55 -58.47 -18.67
C VAL A 158 -4.59 -59.30 -19.96
N ALA A 159 -4.42 -58.67 -21.12
CA ALA A 159 -4.38 -59.37 -22.40
C ALA A 159 -3.19 -60.34 -22.51
N LEU A 160 -1.99 -59.89 -22.12
CA LEU A 160 -0.79 -60.72 -22.05
C LEU A 160 -0.95 -61.89 -21.07
N ALA A 161 -1.54 -61.66 -19.90
CA ALA A 161 -1.82 -62.72 -18.93
C ALA A 161 -2.75 -63.80 -19.52
N LYS A 162 -3.79 -63.38 -20.26
CA LYS A 162 -4.70 -64.30 -20.94
C LYS A 162 -3.99 -65.09 -22.05
N GLN A 163 -3.12 -64.44 -22.83
CA GLN A 163 -2.31 -65.10 -23.86
C GLN A 163 -1.35 -66.14 -23.26
N ASN A 164 -0.65 -65.79 -22.17
CA ASN A 164 0.23 -66.73 -21.46
C ASN A 164 -0.55 -67.93 -20.91
N SER A 165 -1.74 -67.71 -20.35
CA SER A 165 -2.59 -68.81 -19.87
C SER A 165 -3.00 -69.75 -21.02
N ALA A 166 -3.36 -69.21 -22.18
CA ALA A 166 -3.70 -70.02 -23.35
C ALA A 166 -2.49 -70.79 -23.91
N LEU A 167 -1.31 -70.16 -23.88
CA LEU A 167 -0.06 -70.82 -24.28
C LEU A 167 0.29 -71.97 -23.35
N ASN A 168 0.16 -71.79 -22.03
CA ASN A 168 0.40 -72.84 -21.05
C ASN A 168 -0.55 -74.03 -21.26
N GLN A 169 -1.86 -73.77 -21.47
CA GLN A 169 -2.82 -74.84 -21.78
C GLN A 169 -2.46 -75.62 -23.06
N LYS A 170 -1.96 -74.93 -24.09
CA LYS A 170 -1.50 -75.58 -25.33
C LYS A 170 -0.27 -76.44 -25.10
N ILE A 171 0.71 -75.94 -24.33
CA ILE A 171 1.89 -76.71 -23.95
C ILE A 171 1.50 -77.99 -23.20
N ASP A 172 0.57 -77.90 -22.25
CA ASP A 172 0.08 -79.06 -21.50
C ASP A 172 -0.62 -80.07 -22.40
N ALA A 173 -1.45 -79.61 -23.35
CA ALA A 173 -2.11 -80.46 -24.33
C ALA A 173 -1.12 -81.19 -25.24
N ASP A 174 -0.17 -80.45 -25.84
CA ASP A 174 0.88 -81.00 -26.70
C ASP A 174 1.76 -81.99 -25.92
N THR A 175 2.05 -81.72 -24.63
CA THR A 175 2.83 -82.62 -23.77
C THR A 175 2.09 -83.94 -23.49
N ASN A 176 0.78 -83.87 -23.20
CA ASN A 176 -0.05 -85.06 -23.00
C ASN A 176 -0.17 -85.90 -24.27
N GLU A 177 -0.34 -85.27 -25.43
CA GLU A 177 -0.36 -85.96 -26.73
C GLU A 177 0.96 -86.70 -26.98
N ILE A 178 2.11 -86.07 -26.72
CA ILE A 178 3.42 -86.72 -26.82
C ILE A 178 3.54 -87.91 -25.85
N LEU A 179 3.09 -87.76 -24.60
CA LEU A 179 3.10 -88.84 -23.61
C LEU A 179 2.24 -90.04 -24.05
N GLU A 180 1.06 -89.79 -24.60
CA GLU A 180 0.18 -90.84 -25.15
C GLU A 180 0.85 -91.57 -26.33
N LEU A 181 1.46 -90.82 -27.27
CA LEU A 181 2.20 -91.40 -28.39
C LEU A 181 3.38 -92.26 -27.93
N LEU A 182 4.11 -91.83 -26.90
CA LEU A 182 5.22 -92.60 -26.32
C LEU A 182 4.73 -93.86 -25.59
N GLN A 183 3.61 -93.81 -24.88
CA GLN A 183 3.01 -94.98 -24.24
C GLN A 183 2.49 -96.00 -25.26
N GLN A 184 1.96 -95.52 -26.39
CA GLN A 184 1.48 -96.39 -27.47
C GLN A 184 2.63 -97.12 -28.17
N GLN A 185 3.79 -96.48 -28.32
CA GLN A 185 5.02 -97.10 -28.84
C GLN A 185 5.58 -98.19 -27.92
N HIS A 186 5.45 -98.07 -26.59
CA HIS A 186 6.00 -99.04 -25.62
C HIS A 186 5.13 -100.30 -25.43
N LYS A 187 3.94 -100.38 -26.03
CA LYS A 187 3.03 -101.56 -25.98
C LYS A 187 3.18 -102.52 -27.17
N LEU A 188 4.11 -102.27 -28.07
CA LEU A 188 4.51 -103.14 -29.19
C LEU A 188 5.84 -103.83 -28.86
#